data_AF-A0AA88XK38-F1
#
_entry.id   AF-A0AA88XK38-F1
#
_cell.length_a   1.000
_cell.length_b   1.000
_cell.length_c   1.000
_cell.angle_alpha   90.00
_cell.angle_beta   90.00
_cell.angle_gamma   90.00
#
_symmetry.space_group_name_H-M   'P 1'
#
loop_
_entity.id
_entity.type
_entity.pdbx_description
1 polymer ?
#
loop_
_entity_poly.entity_id
_entity_poly.type
_entity_poly.pdbx_seq_one_letter_code
_entity_poly.pdbx_strand_id
1 'polypeptide(L)'
;MVQDSVYCFEAKGALDIAASKSHKIPGLKAFLEAQAKSYEEYYEDLYKEWHIKSANGICLNSACQNYVDELTSVAKDYDPIYLVAACIPCAKLWPWLGQELHNSQHNFGCYGTWVDENFNPTSVSYKKLEAFVNAAYVEKMIDEATLTKIYSTCMQCEADFFGSATA
;
A
#
# COMPACT_ATOMS: atom_id res chain seq x y z
N MET A 1 7.61 -4.82 11.32
CA MET A 1 7.46 -6.14 10.68
C MET A 1 6.18 -6.89 11.06
N VAL A 2 5.89 -7.13 12.34
CA VAL A 2 4.65 -7.86 12.73
C VAL A 2 3.39 -7.14 12.23
N GLN A 3 3.30 -5.82 12.45
CA GLN A 3 2.15 -5.05 11.96
C GLN A 3 2.14 -4.91 10.43
N ASP A 4 3.31 -4.74 9.79
CA ASP A 4 3.43 -4.72 8.33
C ASP A 4 2.84 -5.98 7.69
N SER A 5 3.09 -7.15 8.30
CA SER A 5 2.58 -8.42 7.78
C SER A 5 1.04 -8.49 7.81
N VAL A 6 0.41 -7.91 8.84
CA VAL A 6 -1.05 -7.85 8.92
C VAL A 6 -1.60 -6.77 8.00
N TYR A 7 -0.92 -5.62 7.89
CA TYR A 7 -1.23 -4.61 6.89
C TYR A 7 -1.24 -5.21 5.47
N CYS A 8 -0.23 -5.99 5.10
CA CYS A 8 -0.18 -6.63 3.78
C CYS A 8 -1.32 -7.64 3.57
N PHE A 9 -1.67 -8.41 4.60
CA PHE A 9 -2.83 -9.30 4.58
C PHE A 9 -4.14 -8.55 4.35
N GLU A 10 -4.39 -7.47 5.09
CA GLU A 10 -5.61 -6.67 4.95
C GLU A 10 -5.65 -5.89 3.63
N ALA A 11 -4.50 -5.35 3.18
CA ALA A 11 -4.38 -4.68 1.89
C ALA A 11 -4.70 -5.64 0.72
N LYS A 12 -4.29 -6.90 0.81
CA LYS A 12 -4.72 -7.95 -0.13
C LYS A 12 -6.24 -8.11 -0.13
N GLY A 13 -6.87 -8.15 1.05
CA GLY A 13 -8.32 -8.20 1.18
C GLY A 13 -9.03 -7.01 0.51
N ALA A 14 -8.50 -5.79 0.69
CA ALA A 14 -9.01 -4.60 0.02
C ALA A 14 -8.87 -4.70 -1.51
N LEU A 15 -7.73 -5.20 -2.00
CA LEU A 15 -7.49 -5.42 -3.43
C LEU A 15 -8.47 -6.43 -4.03
N ASP A 16 -8.76 -7.54 -3.33
CA ASP A 16 -9.77 -8.53 -3.75
C ASP A 16 -11.18 -7.91 -3.86
N ILE A 17 -11.57 -7.09 -2.87
CA ILE A 17 -12.86 -6.38 -2.88
C ILE A 17 -12.93 -5.47 -4.11
N ALA A 18 -11.91 -4.65 -4.36
CA ALA A 18 -11.89 -3.74 -5.50
C ALA A 18 -11.86 -4.50 -6.84
N ALA A 19 -11.09 -5.58 -6.95
CA ALA A 19 -11.04 -6.43 -8.14
C ALA A 19 -12.41 -7.02 -8.46
N SER A 20 -13.15 -7.49 -7.44
CA SER A 20 -14.47 -8.08 -7.61
C SER A 20 -15.49 -7.11 -8.21
N LYS A 21 -15.33 -5.80 -7.96
CA LYS A 21 -16.18 -4.70 -8.44
C LYS A 21 -15.68 -4.07 -9.75
N SER A 22 -14.52 -4.49 -10.25
CA SER A 22 -13.83 -3.84 -11.37
C SER A 22 -14.36 -4.32 -12.72
N HIS A 23 -15.31 -3.58 -13.28
CA HIS A 23 -15.94 -3.91 -14.57
C HIS A 23 -15.91 -2.76 -15.58
N LYS A 24 -15.66 -1.52 -15.13
CA LYS A 24 -15.77 -0.30 -15.95
C LYS A 24 -14.47 0.04 -16.70
N ILE A 25 -13.31 -0.22 -16.10
CA ILE A 25 -12.00 0.20 -16.62
C ILE A 25 -11.28 -1.03 -17.21
N PRO A 26 -10.97 -1.04 -18.52
CA PRO A 26 -10.25 -2.14 -19.14
C PRO A 26 -8.92 -2.45 -18.45
N GLY A 27 -8.66 -3.74 -18.19
CA GLY A 27 -7.42 -4.20 -17.56
C GLY A 27 -7.30 -3.93 -16.06
N LEU A 28 -8.15 -3.08 -15.46
CA LEU A 28 -8.04 -2.75 -14.03
C LEU A 28 -8.27 -3.97 -13.13
N LYS A 29 -9.24 -4.85 -13.47
CA LYS A 29 -9.48 -6.07 -12.72
C LYS A 29 -8.23 -6.97 -12.65
N ALA A 30 -7.67 -7.29 -13.81
CA ALA A 30 -6.47 -8.14 -13.90
C ALA A 30 -5.28 -7.49 -13.19
N PHE A 31 -5.17 -6.16 -13.24
CA PHE A 31 -4.14 -5.43 -12.48
C PHE A 31 -4.32 -5.58 -10.96
N LEU A 32 -5.53 -5.36 -10.44
CA LEU A 32 -5.82 -5.49 -9.01
C LEU A 32 -5.64 -6.93 -8.52
N GLU A 33 -6.06 -7.94 -9.30
CA GLU A 33 -5.83 -9.36 -8.99
C GLU A 33 -4.33 -9.69 -8.93
N ALA A 34 -3.52 -9.13 -9.85
CA ALA A 34 -2.08 -9.31 -9.83
C ALA A 34 -1.43 -8.62 -8.62
N GLN A 35 -1.91 -7.45 -8.21
CA GLN A 35 -1.46 -6.79 -6.98
C GLN A 35 -1.83 -7.62 -5.75
N ALA A 36 -3.07 -8.12 -5.68
CA ALA A 36 -3.53 -8.97 -4.57
C ALA A 36 -2.64 -10.21 -4.41
N LYS A 37 -2.30 -10.88 -5.52
CA LYS A 37 -1.37 -12.03 -5.52
C LYS A 37 0.02 -11.65 -5.03
N SER A 38 0.55 -10.49 -5.46
CA SER A 38 1.85 -10.01 -5.00
C SER A 38 1.88 -9.74 -3.49
N TYR A 39 0.79 -9.18 -2.94
CA TYR A 39 0.66 -8.98 -1.50
C TYR A 39 0.51 -10.31 -0.76
N GLU A 40 -0.19 -11.28 -1.36
CA GLU A 40 -0.33 -12.64 -0.82
C GLU A 40 1.01 -13.34 -0.65
N GLU A 41 1.80 -13.41 -1.72
CA GLU A 41 3.15 -13.98 -1.68
C GLU A 41 4.01 -13.30 -0.60
N TYR A 42 3.93 -11.97 -0.51
CA TYR A 42 4.73 -11.20 0.42
C TYR A 42 4.32 -11.41 1.89
N TYR A 43 3.02 -11.35 2.22
CA TYR A 43 2.61 -11.55 3.62
C TYR A 43 2.81 -13.02 4.07
N GLU A 44 2.71 -13.99 3.16
CA GLU A 44 2.99 -15.40 3.46
C GLU A 44 4.47 -15.61 3.82
N ASP A 45 5.38 -14.97 3.08
CA ASP A 45 6.81 -14.98 3.39
C ASP A 45 7.08 -14.32 4.76
N LEU A 46 6.46 -13.17 5.04
CA LEU A 46 6.56 -12.52 6.34
C LEU A 46 6.01 -13.40 7.47
N TYR A 47 4.88 -14.07 7.27
CA TYR A 47 4.31 -14.95 8.29
C TYR A 47 5.22 -16.12 8.61
N LYS A 48 5.85 -16.69 7.59
CA LYS A 48 6.83 -17.76 7.74
C LYS A 48 8.07 -17.29 8.49
N GLU A 49 8.64 -16.16 8.08
CA GLU A 49 9.85 -15.58 8.67
C GLU A 49 9.63 -15.18 10.15
N TRP A 50 8.48 -14.57 10.45
CA TRP A 50 8.15 -14.06 11.79
C TRP A 50 7.35 -15.07 12.64
N HIS A 51 7.17 -16.30 12.15
CA HIS A 51 6.44 -17.37 12.82
C HIS A 51 5.00 -16.98 13.23
N ILE A 52 4.34 -16.17 12.41
CA ILE A 52 2.96 -15.72 12.61
C ILE A 52 2.02 -16.82 12.10
N LYS A 53 1.15 -17.31 12.99
CA LYS A 53 0.17 -18.36 12.65
C LYS A 53 -1.11 -17.83 12.00
N SER A 54 -1.50 -16.60 12.32
CA SER A 54 -2.74 -15.98 11.85
C SER A 54 -2.75 -14.49 12.15
N ALA A 55 -3.30 -13.69 11.22
CA ALA A 55 -3.59 -12.27 11.42
C ALA A 55 -4.45 -12.02 12.69
N ASN A 56 -5.45 -12.87 12.93
CA ASN A 56 -6.40 -12.74 14.03
C ASN A 56 -5.76 -12.85 15.43
N GLY A 57 -4.53 -13.37 15.50
CA GLY A 57 -3.77 -13.46 16.76
C GLY A 57 -2.99 -12.20 17.10
N ILE A 58 -2.99 -11.18 16.23
CA ILE A 58 -2.19 -9.97 16.37
C ILE A 58 -3.11 -8.80 16.74
N CYS A 59 -2.74 -8.09 17.80
CA CYS A 59 -3.39 -6.83 18.15
C CYS A 59 -2.73 -5.69 17.37
N LEU A 60 -3.47 -5.07 16.45
CA LEU A 60 -3.01 -3.88 15.75
C LEU A 60 -2.99 -2.68 16.69
N ASN A 61 -1.97 -1.83 16.55
CA ASN A 61 -2.00 -0.51 17.14
C ASN A 61 -2.97 0.39 16.34
N SER A 62 -3.30 1.55 16.90
CA SER A 62 -4.26 2.46 16.28
C SER A 62 -3.82 2.95 14.90
N ALA A 63 -2.53 3.17 14.67
CA ALA A 63 -2.04 3.65 13.37
C ALA A 63 -2.22 2.61 12.26
N CYS A 64 -1.82 1.36 12.52
CA CYS A 64 -2.03 0.26 11.59
C CYS A 64 -3.52 -0.01 11.38
N GLN A 65 -4.32 -0.03 12.46
CA GLN A 65 -5.77 -0.24 12.36
C GLN A 65 -6.44 0.84 11.50
N ASN A 66 -6.13 2.11 11.74
CA ASN A 66 -6.68 3.22 10.95
C ASN A 66 -6.32 3.09 9.47
N TYR A 67 -5.10 2.64 9.15
CA TYR A 67 -4.68 2.47 7.77
C TYR A 67 -5.44 1.34 7.07
N VAL A 68 -5.54 0.16 7.70
CA VAL A 68 -6.28 -0.96 7.10
C VAL A 68 -7.78 -0.66 6.99
N ASP A 69 -8.35 0.09 7.95
CA ASP A 69 -9.73 0.55 7.92
C ASP A 69 -9.96 1.52 6.75
N GLU A 70 -9.04 2.46 6.51
CA GLU A 70 -9.11 3.38 5.38
C GLU A 70 -9.08 2.60 4.06
N LEU A 71 -8.10 1.71 3.84
CA LEU A 71 -8.01 0.91 2.61
C LEU A 71 -9.28 0.07 2.39
N THR A 72 -9.77 -0.55 3.45
CA THR A 72 -10.99 -1.37 3.42
C THR A 72 -12.23 -0.54 3.09
N SER A 73 -12.36 0.66 3.69
CA SER A 73 -13.47 1.57 3.41
C SER A 73 -13.44 2.06 1.97
N VAL A 74 -12.26 2.43 1.46
CA VAL A 74 -12.07 2.85 0.06
C VAL A 74 -12.49 1.72 -0.90
N ALA A 75 -12.04 0.49 -0.64
CA ALA A 75 -12.38 -0.67 -1.46
C ALA A 75 -13.88 -0.98 -1.46
N LYS A 76 -14.57 -0.84 -0.32
CA LYS A 76 -16.01 -1.12 -0.17
C LYS A 76 -16.88 -0.02 -0.76
N ASP A 77 -16.58 1.23 -0.44
CA ASP A 77 -17.53 2.33 -0.60
C ASP A 77 -17.34 3.12 -1.91
N TYR A 78 -16.16 3.03 -2.53
CA TYR A 78 -15.81 3.78 -3.74
C TYR A 78 -15.68 2.89 -4.98
N ASP A 79 -15.62 3.52 -6.16
CA ASP A 79 -15.26 2.82 -7.40
C ASP A 79 -13.81 2.27 -7.30
N PRO A 80 -13.50 1.09 -7.88
CA PRO A 80 -12.22 0.40 -7.67
C PRO A 80 -10.96 1.22 -7.98
N ILE A 81 -11.07 2.22 -8.84
CA ILE A 81 -9.98 3.13 -9.18
C ILE A 81 -9.52 3.98 -7.99
N TYR A 82 -10.39 4.26 -7.03
CA TYR A 82 -9.99 5.00 -5.83
C TYR A 82 -9.10 4.16 -4.91
N LEU A 83 -9.22 2.83 -4.90
CA LEU A 83 -8.26 1.99 -4.19
C LEU A 83 -6.88 2.04 -4.87
N VAL A 84 -6.84 2.09 -6.20
CA VAL A 84 -5.57 2.31 -6.93
C VAL A 84 -4.90 3.60 -6.47
N ALA A 85 -5.67 4.67 -6.31
CA ALA A 85 -5.16 5.93 -5.78
C ALA A 85 -4.69 5.84 -4.33
N ALA A 86 -5.43 5.13 -3.48
CA ALA A 86 -5.07 4.86 -2.08
C ALA A 86 -3.74 4.06 -1.95
N CYS A 87 -3.40 3.24 -2.94
CA CYS A 87 -2.12 2.51 -2.98
C CYS A 87 -0.92 3.35 -3.47
N ILE A 88 -1.14 4.51 -4.11
CA ILE A 88 -0.03 5.34 -4.64
C ILE A 88 0.89 5.85 -3.52
N PRO A 89 0.39 6.37 -2.38
CA PRO A 89 1.24 6.81 -1.26
C PRO A 89 2.31 5.79 -0.88
N CYS A 90 1.94 4.56 -0.54
CA CYS A 90 2.88 3.49 -0.21
C CYS A 90 3.89 3.23 -1.35
N ALA A 91 3.37 2.97 -2.56
CA ALA A 91 4.18 2.58 -3.72
C ALA A 91 5.18 3.66 -4.18
N LYS A 92 4.91 4.93 -3.87
CA LYS A 92 5.74 6.08 -4.25
C LYS A 92 6.62 6.57 -3.11
N LEU A 93 6.12 6.56 -1.87
CA LEU A 93 6.83 7.02 -0.69
C LEU A 93 8.05 6.13 -0.40
N TRP A 94 7.91 4.81 -0.45
CA TRP A 94 9.00 3.90 -0.11
C TRP A 94 10.20 4.04 -1.06
N PRO A 95 10.03 4.06 -2.40
CA PRO A 95 11.15 4.35 -3.30
C PRO A 95 11.73 5.76 -3.12
N TRP A 96 10.90 6.75 -2.82
CA TRP A 96 11.36 8.12 -2.53
C TRP A 96 12.22 8.17 -1.27
N LEU A 97 11.80 7.52 -0.18
CA LEU A 97 12.60 7.37 1.03
C LEU A 97 13.93 6.68 0.70
N GLY A 98 13.93 5.65 -0.15
CA GLY A 98 15.15 5.02 -0.64
C GLY A 98 16.12 6.00 -1.29
N GLN A 99 15.63 6.90 -2.13
CA GLN A 99 16.46 7.92 -2.76
C GLN A 99 17.07 8.87 -1.72
N GLU A 100 16.27 9.34 -0.76
CA GLU A 100 16.75 10.22 0.31
C GLU A 100 17.81 9.52 1.19
N LEU A 101 17.55 8.27 1.59
CA LEU A 101 18.43 7.46 2.41
C LEU A 101 19.77 7.17 1.69
N HIS A 102 19.73 6.79 0.41
CA HIS A 102 20.94 6.57 -0.40
C HIS A 102 21.77 7.86 -0.58
N ASN A 103 21.11 8.99 -0.85
CA ASN A 103 21.79 10.27 -1.05
C ASN A 103 22.49 10.76 0.23
N SER A 104 21.97 10.39 1.40
CA SER A 104 22.54 10.77 2.69
C SER A 104 23.82 10.00 3.08
N GLN A 105 24.18 8.93 2.35
CA GLN A 105 25.30 8.02 2.65
C GLN A 105 25.31 7.53 4.12
N HIS A 106 24.12 7.35 4.70
CA HIS A 106 23.99 6.96 6.09
C HIS A 106 24.45 5.52 6.32
N ASN A 107 25.08 5.26 7.47
CA ASN A 107 25.42 3.90 7.89
C ASN A 107 24.29 3.32 8.74
N PHE A 108 23.51 2.41 8.17
CA PHE A 108 22.35 1.79 8.82
C PHE A 108 22.70 0.64 9.79
N GLY A 109 23.98 0.26 9.90
CA GLY A 109 24.43 -0.80 10.80
C GLY A 109 23.65 -2.10 10.59
N CYS A 110 23.00 -2.61 11.65
CA CYS A 110 22.21 -3.84 11.59
C CYS A 110 20.93 -3.74 10.74
N TYR A 111 20.50 -2.54 10.35
CA TYR A 111 19.34 -2.32 9.48
C TYR A 111 19.69 -2.24 8.00
N GLY A 112 20.97 -2.38 7.61
CA GLY A 112 21.40 -2.23 6.22
C GLY A 112 20.62 -3.12 5.25
N THR A 113 20.50 -4.42 5.55
CA THR A 113 19.72 -5.36 4.73
C THR A 113 18.26 -4.95 4.61
N TRP A 114 17.62 -4.57 5.73
CA TRP A 114 16.22 -4.15 5.70
C TRP A 114 16.01 -2.90 4.84
N VAL A 115 16.93 -1.92 4.93
CA VAL A 115 16.89 -0.71 4.09
C VAL A 115 17.04 -1.07 2.61
N ASP A 116 18.02 -1.89 2.26
CA ASP A 116 18.31 -2.29 0.87
C ASP A 116 17.14 -3.06 0.23
N GLU A 117 16.46 -3.90 1.02
CA GLU A 117 15.34 -4.72 0.54
C GLU A 117 14.03 -3.93 0.40
N ASN A 118 13.77 -2.98 1.29
CA ASN A 118 12.46 -2.30 1.37
C ASN A 118 12.44 -0.95 0.65
N PHE A 119 13.57 -0.24 0.62
CA PHE A 119 13.63 1.11 0.07
C PHE A 119 14.40 1.15 -1.25
N ASN A 120 14.04 0.29 -2.20
CA ASN A 120 14.65 0.29 -3.53
C ASN A 120 14.44 1.66 -4.24
N PRO A 121 15.49 2.48 -4.41
CA PRO A 121 15.36 3.85 -4.92
C PRO A 121 14.98 3.91 -6.41
N THR A 122 15.12 2.79 -7.12
CA THR A 122 14.87 2.68 -8.56
C THR A 122 13.50 2.10 -8.89
N SER A 123 12.73 1.70 -7.88
CA SER A 123 11.39 1.16 -8.09
C SER A 123 10.47 2.20 -8.73
N VAL A 124 9.77 1.79 -9.78
CA VAL A 124 8.83 2.61 -10.54
C VAL A 124 7.44 1.97 -10.64
N SER A 125 7.14 1.03 -9.73
CA SER A 125 5.85 0.32 -9.69
C SER A 125 4.66 1.28 -9.63
N TYR A 126 4.82 2.40 -8.90
CA TYR A 126 3.82 3.46 -8.79
C TYR A 126 3.40 4.07 -10.13
N LYS A 127 4.24 4.06 -11.17
CA LYS A 127 3.90 4.64 -12.47
C LYS A 127 2.72 3.94 -13.14
N LYS A 128 2.55 2.63 -12.91
CA LYS A 128 1.39 1.89 -13.42
C LYS A 128 0.11 2.28 -12.68
N LEU A 129 0.18 2.50 -11.37
CA LEU A 129 -0.93 3.02 -10.57
C LEU A 129 -1.33 4.42 -11.07
N GLU A 130 -0.35 5.32 -11.22
CA GLU A 130 -0.55 6.68 -11.74
C GLU A 130 -1.18 6.65 -13.15
N ALA A 131 -0.76 5.73 -14.02
CA ALA A 131 -1.34 5.62 -15.36
C ALA A 131 -2.84 5.28 -15.34
N PHE A 132 -3.28 4.37 -14.48
CA PHE A 132 -4.70 4.06 -14.30
C PHE A 132 -5.48 5.27 -13.78
N VAL A 133 -4.97 5.92 -12.73
CA VAL A 133 -5.62 7.08 -12.11
C VAL A 133 -5.71 8.25 -13.08
N ASN A 134 -4.63 8.56 -13.81
CA ASN A 134 -4.59 9.62 -14.80
C ASN A 134 -5.55 9.35 -15.96
N ALA A 135 -5.64 8.11 -16.45
CA ALA A 135 -6.60 7.75 -17.49
C ALA A 135 -8.04 7.96 -17.00
N ALA A 136 -8.37 7.49 -15.79
CA ALA A 136 -9.69 7.68 -15.20
C ALA A 136 -10.02 9.16 -14.95
N TYR A 137 -9.02 9.98 -14.60
CA TYR A 137 -9.18 11.43 -14.44
C TYR A 137 -9.52 12.10 -15.77
N VAL A 138 -8.79 11.80 -16.84
CA VAL A 138 -9.03 12.35 -18.18
C VAL A 138 -10.43 11.97 -18.69
N GLU A 139 -10.86 10.73 -18.44
CA GLU A 139 -12.20 10.23 -18.78
C GLU A 139 -13.30 10.69 -17.81
N LYS A 140 -12.98 11.56 -16.83
CA LYS A 140 -13.91 12.10 -15.82
C LYS A 140 -14.67 11.01 -15.05
N MET A 141 -14.02 9.87 -14.82
CA MET A 141 -14.55 8.75 -14.04
C MET A 141 -14.34 8.93 -12.53
N ILE A 142 -13.52 9.90 -12.12
CA ILE A 142 -13.20 10.20 -10.73
C ILE A 142 -13.35 11.70 -10.45
N ASP A 143 -13.66 11.99 -9.20
CA ASP A 143 -13.75 13.33 -8.64
C ASP A 143 -12.41 13.71 -8.01
N GLU A 144 -11.87 14.88 -8.38
CA GLU A 144 -10.56 15.34 -7.93
C GLU A 144 -10.52 15.53 -6.42
N ALA A 145 -11.57 16.11 -5.83
CA ALA A 145 -11.61 16.37 -4.38
C ALA A 145 -11.59 15.07 -3.58
N THR A 146 -12.35 14.06 -4.02
CA THR A 146 -12.36 12.71 -3.44
C THR A 146 -11.01 12.03 -3.61
N LEU A 147 -10.40 12.13 -4.80
CA LEU A 147 -9.08 11.58 -5.08
C LEU A 147 -8.01 12.17 -4.16
N THR A 148 -7.95 13.51 -4.08
CA THR A 148 -7.01 14.23 -3.21
C THR A 148 -7.21 13.85 -1.76
N LYS A 149 -8.46 13.77 -1.28
CA LYS A 149 -8.76 13.38 0.10
C LYS A 149 -8.19 11.98 0.40
N ILE A 150 -8.51 10.97 -0.42
CA ILE A 150 -8.07 9.59 -0.22
C ILE A 150 -6.54 9.51 -0.24
N TYR A 151 -5.90 10.13 -1.22
CA TYR A 151 -4.44 10.17 -1.32
C TYR A 151 -3.81 10.80 -0.07
N SER A 152 -4.31 11.95 0.38
CA SER A 152 -3.81 12.64 1.57
C SER A 152 -4.04 11.84 2.84
N THR A 153 -5.20 11.19 3.01
CA THR A 153 -5.46 10.33 4.17
C THR A 153 -4.47 9.16 4.20
N CYS A 154 -4.28 8.46 3.08
CA CYS A 154 -3.36 7.33 3.01
C CYS A 154 -1.90 7.76 3.23
N MET A 155 -1.50 8.95 2.76
CA MET A 155 -0.18 9.52 3.07
C MET A 155 0.00 9.84 4.56
N GLN A 156 -1.06 10.34 5.22
CA GLN A 156 -1.04 10.54 6.67
C GLN A 156 -0.95 9.20 7.40
N CYS A 157 -1.66 8.17 6.94
CA CYS A 157 -1.57 6.83 7.50
C CYS A 157 -0.14 6.28 7.43
N GLU A 158 0.59 6.46 6.32
CA GLU A 158 2.02 6.10 6.24
C GLU A 158 2.85 6.82 7.31
N ALA A 159 2.67 8.15 7.45
CA ALA A 159 3.41 8.94 8.44
C ALA A 159 3.11 8.49 9.88
N ASP A 160 1.84 8.25 10.20
CA ASP A 160 1.39 7.77 11.50
C ASP A 160 1.91 6.35 11.77
N PHE A 161 1.94 5.49 10.74
CA PHE A 161 2.44 4.12 10.85
C PHE A 161 3.93 4.13 11.22
N PHE A 162 4.77 4.85 10.47
CA PHE A 162 6.20 5.00 10.79
C PHE A 162 6.40 5.61 12.19
N GLY A 163 5.63 6.66 12.54
CA GLY A 163 5.71 7.30 13.85
C GLY A 163 5.38 6.35 15.00
N SER A 164 4.34 5.52 14.83
CA SER A 164 3.87 4.58 15.86
C SER A 164 4.84 3.43 16.14
N ALA A 165 5.78 3.15 15.23
CA ALA A 165 6.76 2.07 15.39
C ALA A 165 7.84 2.38 16.43
N THR A 166 7.97 3.64 16.86
CA THR A 166 8.99 4.11 17.81
C THR A 166 8.41 4.81 19.04
N ALA A 167 7.08 4.84 19.15
CA ALA A 167 6.33 5.53 20.20
C ALA A 167 6.13 4.67 21.46
#